data_AF-A0AAV0IQR6-F1
#
_entry.id   AF-A0AAV0IQR6-F1
#
_cell.length_a   1.000
_cell.length_b   1.000
_cell.length_c   1.000
_cell.angle_alpha   90.00
_cell.angle_beta   90.00
_cell.angle_gamma   90.00
#
_symmetry.space_group_name_H-M   'P 1'
#
loop_
_entity.id
_entity.type
_entity.pdbx_description
1 polymer ?
#
loop_
_entity_poly.entity_id
_entity_poly.type
_entity_poly.pdbx_seq_one_letter_code
_entity_poly.pdbx_strand_id
1 'polypeptide(L)'
;MAFRVLVLMLLSSLLAHVIGSGMAQSDPCLDLTEYQYEPSPELPLGRRSFPKGFVFASATAAYQIEGAANQYCRGPSIWDRFAHEFPERIADGSNGDVALDHYHRLEEDIIRMKFMNLDAYRFSISWTRIIPYGKIQSGVNEQGIKFYHDLLDLLEKHGLEPYVTIWHWDTPQALEAEYGGFLSRNIVKDFEDYCDLLFKEYGHRIKKWITLNEPMVHVMRGYDEGLHAPGRCSVWANRACVAGDSATEPYIVTHNLLLAHAAAYRLYEKKYKAEQQGAIGITVVTFWFIPYNPDDTADVDSVQRSLDFNYGWYLDPLTYGRYPRNMVDLVGSRLPTFTEEESHLLKNTYDFIGLNYYTTYYSKNNTEFDPVHLRYTLDSRAINTRTYSHQNMHQLMGSFWQFLYPDGLRLLLEYTKETYGDHDIYITENGMGTQEDPKLTLAEARADTMRVNFYNAHLASIRQAMIEKEVKVRGFFAWSYADNYEWNDGYSVRFGLNYVNYTDLSRHPKHSACWYTNFCRRDPPREDNNLKMITAGPASAAGGRKSLLRRPAATV
;
A
#
# COMPACT_ATOMS: atom_id res chain seq x y z
N MET A 1 -2.24 -13.93 60.82
CA MET A 1 -1.35 -13.94 59.63
C MET A 1 -1.76 -14.99 58.60
N ALA A 2 -2.15 -16.22 58.98
CA ALA A 2 -2.57 -17.28 58.05
C ALA A 2 -3.83 -16.95 57.20
N PHE A 3 -4.77 -16.17 57.72
CA PHE A 3 -6.01 -15.84 57.01
C PHE A 3 -5.83 -14.82 55.86
N ARG A 4 -4.78 -13.98 55.91
CA ARG A 4 -4.46 -13.03 54.83
C ARG A 4 -3.73 -13.69 53.65
N VAL A 5 -2.96 -14.75 53.91
CA VAL A 5 -2.23 -15.50 52.87
C VAL A 5 -3.19 -16.38 52.05
N LEU A 6 -4.23 -16.96 52.69
CA LEU A 6 -5.23 -17.78 52.00
C LEU A 6 -6.12 -16.96 51.04
N VAL A 7 -6.47 -15.72 51.41
CA VAL A 7 -7.26 -14.80 50.58
C VAL A 7 -6.45 -14.29 49.38
N LEU A 8 -5.14 -14.03 49.55
CA LEU A 8 -4.24 -13.64 48.46
C LEU A 8 -3.98 -14.80 47.48
N MET A 9 -3.89 -16.04 47.96
CA MET A 9 -3.75 -17.21 47.08
C MET A 9 -5.04 -17.50 46.29
N LEU A 10 -6.21 -17.37 46.91
CA LEU A 10 -7.51 -17.55 46.22
C LEU A 10 -7.79 -16.45 45.18
N LEU A 11 -7.35 -15.21 45.43
CA LEU A 11 -7.43 -14.11 44.44
C LEU A 11 -6.46 -14.31 43.28
N SER A 12 -5.26 -14.86 43.51
CA SER A 12 -4.31 -15.17 42.44
C SER A 12 -4.76 -16.34 41.55
N SER A 13 -5.45 -17.34 42.11
CA SER A 13 -6.02 -18.44 41.34
C SER A 13 -7.30 -18.05 40.58
N LEU A 14 -8.10 -17.11 41.09
CA LEU A 14 -9.24 -16.54 40.37
C LEU A 14 -8.78 -15.61 39.23
N LEU A 15 -7.72 -14.81 39.43
CA LEU A 15 -7.14 -14.02 38.33
C LEU A 15 -6.54 -14.93 37.24
N ALA A 16 -5.87 -16.02 37.61
CA ALA A 16 -5.32 -16.98 36.65
C ALA A 16 -6.41 -17.75 35.88
N HIS A 17 -7.58 -18.00 36.49
CA HIS A 17 -8.72 -18.62 35.80
C HIS A 17 -9.53 -17.62 34.96
N VAL A 18 -9.57 -16.34 35.33
CA VAL A 18 -10.25 -15.29 34.53
C VAL A 18 -9.37 -14.82 33.35
N ILE A 19 -8.05 -14.94 33.45
CA ILE A 19 -7.11 -14.63 32.35
C ILE A 19 -6.89 -15.85 31.42
N GLY A 20 -7.15 -17.07 31.90
CA GLY A 20 -6.90 -18.32 31.17
C GLY A 20 -8.04 -18.87 30.31
N SER A 21 -9.26 -18.30 30.37
CA SER A 21 -10.44 -18.85 29.68
C SER A 21 -11.16 -17.88 28.75
N GLY A 22 -10.50 -16.79 28.31
CA GLY A 22 -11.09 -15.74 27.47
C GLY A 22 -10.65 -15.71 25.99
N MET A 23 -9.72 -16.58 25.55
CA MET A 23 -9.25 -16.59 24.15
C MET A 23 -9.09 -18.02 23.62
N ALA A 24 -10.12 -18.84 23.77
CA ALA A 24 -10.44 -19.78 22.70
C ALA A 24 -11.41 -19.04 21.78
N GLN A 25 -10.92 -18.07 21.00
CA GLN A 25 -11.72 -17.49 19.92
C GLN A 25 -11.99 -18.63 18.95
N SER A 26 -13.23 -19.12 18.95
CA SER A 26 -13.78 -19.84 17.79
C SER A 26 -13.41 -19.04 16.55
N ASP A 27 -12.87 -19.73 15.53
CA ASP A 27 -12.52 -19.09 14.25
C ASP A 27 -13.71 -18.21 13.80
N PRO A 28 -13.55 -16.88 13.75
CA PRO A 28 -14.64 -15.98 13.38
C PRO A 28 -15.08 -16.15 11.92
N CYS A 29 -14.35 -16.95 11.14
CA CYS A 29 -14.74 -17.43 9.82
C CYS A 29 -15.41 -18.82 9.85
N LEU A 30 -15.33 -19.60 10.95
CA LEU A 30 -16.11 -20.85 11.11
C LEU A 30 -17.60 -20.58 11.34
N ASP A 31 -17.97 -19.40 11.86
CA ASP A 31 -19.36 -18.97 12.04
C ASP A 31 -20.04 -18.50 10.73
N LEU A 32 -19.30 -18.52 9.61
CA LEU A 32 -19.79 -18.26 8.26
C LEU A 32 -20.09 -19.58 7.52
N THR A 33 -20.85 -20.48 8.15
CA THR A 33 -21.23 -21.80 7.59
C THR A 33 -21.95 -21.73 6.24
N GLU A 34 -22.31 -20.54 5.77
CA GLU A 34 -22.99 -20.31 4.49
C GLU A 34 -22.08 -19.92 3.32
N TYR A 35 -20.78 -19.64 3.55
CA TYR A 35 -19.88 -19.29 2.44
C TYR A 35 -19.18 -20.51 1.84
N GLN A 36 -19.86 -21.19 0.93
CA GLN A 36 -19.20 -22.05 -0.05
C GLN A 36 -18.80 -21.20 -1.26
N TYR A 37 -17.54 -20.76 -1.28
CA TYR A 37 -16.94 -20.26 -2.53
C TYR A 37 -16.86 -21.44 -3.50
N GLU A 38 -17.65 -21.42 -4.57
CA GLU A 38 -17.45 -22.31 -5.71
C GLU A 38 -16.42 -21.67 -6.65
N PRO A 39 -15.17 -22.18 -6.68
CA PRO A 39 -14.16 -21.66 -7.58
C PRO A 39 -14.54 -21.91 -9.04
N SER A 40 -14.07 -21.02 -9.92
CA SER A 40 -14.03 -21.25 -11.37
C SER A 40 -13.44 -22.65 -11.67
N PRO A 41 -13.91 -23.36 -12.72
CA PRO A 41 -13.47 -24.73 -13.04
C PRO A 41 -11.98 -24.88 -13.42
N GLU A 42 -11.24 -23.78 -13.56
CA GLU A 42 -9.78 -23.79 -13.58
C GLU A 42 -9.24 -23.78 -12.15
N LEU A 43 -8.29 -24.68 -11.82
CA LEU A 43 -7.71 -24.86 -10.47
C LEU A 43 -7.76 -23.58 -9.61
N PRO A 44 -8.53 -23.54 -8.51
CA PRO A 44 -8.67 -22.33 -7.69
C PRO A 44 -7.32 -21.73 -7.36
N LEU A 45 -7.14 -20.44 -7.64
CA LEU A 45 -5.96 -19.71 -7.21
C LEU A 45 -5.86 -19.78 -5.67
N GLY A 46 -4.65 -20.04 -5.19
CA GLY A 46 -4.31 -20.03 -3.77
C GLY A 46 -2.83 -19.76 -3.61
N ARG A 47 -2.34 -19.74 -2.36
CA ARG A 47 -0.92 -19.51 -2.06
C ARG A 47 0.05 -20.33 -2.91
N ARG A 48 -0.27 -21.62 -3.18
CA ARG A 48 0.58 -22.53 -4.00
C ARG A 48 0.69 -22.13 -5.47
N SER A 49 -0.20 -21.27 -5.96
CA SER A 49 -0.15 -20.76 -7.33
C SER A 49 0.96 -19.75 -7.55
N PHE A 50 1.63 -19.31 -6.46
CA PHE A 50 2.71 -18.33 -6.45
C PHE A 50 4.02 -18.98 -5.99
N PRO A 51 5.19 -18.44 -6.41
CA PRO A 51 6.49 -18.98 -6.02
C PRO A 51 6.71 -18.99 -4.50
N LYS A 52 7.54 -19.92 -4.03
CA LYS A 52 7.99 -19.93 -2.64
C LYS A 52 8.68 -18.59 -2.33
N GLY A 53 8.29 -17.97 -1.22
CA GLY A 53 8.79 -16.66 -0.81
C GLY A 53 7.97 -15.48 -1.32
N PHE A 54 6.92 -15.70 -2.13
CA PHE A 54 5.96 -14.65 -2.43
C PHE A 54 5.24 -14.22 -1.15
N VAL A 55 5.19 -12.90 -0.91
CA VAL A 55 4.65 -12.30 0.31
C VAL A 55 3.18 -11.97 0.13
N PHE A 56 2.32 -12.51 0.98
CA PHE A 56 0.93 -12.07 1.11
C PHE A 56 0.75 -11.25 2.38
N ALA A 57 0.26 -10.04 2.22
CA ALA A 57 0.24 -9.05 3.28
C ALA A 57 -1.01 -8.16 3.20
N SER A 58 -1.11 -7.23 4.13
CA SER A 58 -2.06 -6.11 4.09
C SER A 58 -1.35 -4.81 4.46
N ALA A 59 -1.97 -3.68 4.11
CA ALA A 59 -1.38 -2.35 4.25
C ALA A 59 -2.30 -1.37 4.98
N THR A 60 -1.69 -0.39 5.65
CA THR A 60 -2.34 0.75 6.33
C THR A 60 -1.45 2.01 6.30
N ALA A 61 -2.00 3.15 6.73
CA ALA A 61 -1.31 4.41 6.89
C ALA A 61 -1.58 5.03 8.26
N ALA A 62 -0.57 5.67 8.85
CA ALA A 62 -0.58 6.17 10.22
C ALA A 62 -1.79 7.09 10.51
N TYR A 63 -1.96 8.17 9.74
CA TYR A 63 -3.07 9.10 9.95
C TYR A 63 -4.45 8.45 9.77
N GLN A 64 -4.53 7.44 8.88
CA GLN A 64 -5.79 6.76 8.59
C GLN A 64 -6.22 5.80 9.70
N ILE A 65 -5.27 5.28 10.52
CA ILE A 65 -5.55 4.20 11.47
C ILE A 65 -5.21 4.48 12.94
N GLU A 66 -4.18 5.28 13.21
CA GLU A 66 -3.57 5.32 14.54
C GLU A 66 -4.46 6.00 15.57
N GLY A 67 -5.03 7.16 15.21
CA GLY A 67 -5.67 8.05 16.18
C GLY A 67 -4.67 8.60 17.18
N ALA A 68 -5.14 8.84 18.40
CA ALA A 68 -4.35 9.46 19.47
C ALA A 68 -3.67 10.76 18.99
N ALA A 69 -4.37 11.54 18.17
CA ALA A 69 -3.79 12.65 17.41
C ALA A 69 -3.16 13.74 18.30
N ASN A 70 -3.79 14.01 19.45
CA ASN A 70 -3.37 15.01 20.45
C ASN A 70 -2.88 14.37 21.76
N GLN A 71 -2.43 13.12 21.72
CA GLN A 71 -1.94 12.40 22.89
C GLN A 71 -0.45 12.08 22.74
N TYR A 72 0.19 11.76 23.87
CA TYR A 72 1.57 11.24 23.91
C TYR A 72 2.58 12.13 23.17
N CYS A 73 2.41 13.45 23.28
CA CYS A 73 3.30 14.46 22.68
C CYS A 73 3.42 14.42 21.14
N ARG A 74 2.50 13.76 20.43
CA ARG A 74 2.41 13.89 18.96
C ARG A 74 2.09 15.33 18.57
N GLY A 75 2.78 15.86 17.55
CA GLY A 75 2.46 17.15 16.94
C GLY A 75 1.38 17.05 15.85
N PRO A 76 0.74 18.15 15.43
CA PRO A 76 -0.21 18.12 14.32
C PRO A 76 0.50 17.95 12.97
N SER A 77 -0.10 17.15 12.09
CA SER A 77 0.23 17.06 10.67
C SER A 77 -0.63 18.03 9.85
N ILE A 78 -0.29 18.18 8.57
CA ILE A 78 -1.12 18.92 7.62
C ILE A 78 -2.55 18.37 7.53
N TRP A 79 -2.75 17.07 7.75
CA TRP A 79 -4.07 16.46 7.72
C TRP A 79 -4.90 16.76 8.98
N ASP A 80 -4.27 16.80 10.15
CA ASP A 80 -4.95 17.23 11.39
C ASP A 80 -5.51 18.64 11.19
N ARG A 81 -4.64 19.56 10.74
CA ARG A 81 -5.03 20.95 10.48
C ARG A 81 -6.12 21.04 9.41
N PHE A 82 -5.95 20.35 8.29
CA PHE A 82 -6.90 20.40 7.18
C PHE A 82 -8.31 19.94 7.59
N ALA A 83 -8.41 18.80 8.28
CA ALA A 83 -9.71 18.27 8.71
C ALA A 83 -10.35 19.10 9.83
N HIS A 84 -9.55 19.71 10.71
CA HIS A 84 -10.08 20.58 11.78
C HIS A 84 -10.48 21.98 11.29
N GLU A 85 -9.71 22.58 10.38
CA GLU A 85 -10.00 23.93 9.86
C GLU A 85 -11.04 23.93 8.74
N PHE A 86 -11.13 22.85 7.97
CA PHE A 86 -12.03 22.72 6.82
C PHE A 86 -12.85 21.42 6.87
N PRO A 87 -13.64 21.17 7.93
CA PRO A 87 -14.43 19.94 8.02
C PRO A 87 -15.40 19.77 6.85
N GLU A 88 -15.88 20.87 6.24
CA GLU A 88 -16.74 20.83 5.05
C GLU A 88 -16.03 20.30 3.79
N ARG A 89 -14.70 20.17 3.82
CA ARG A 89 -13.90 19.55 2.75
C ARG A 89 -13.73 18.05 2.94
N ILE A 90 -14.26 17.49 4.03
CA ILE A 90 -14.40 16.05 4.26
C ILE A 90 -15.87 15.68 4.04
N ALA A 91 -16.13 14.63 3.25
CA ALA A 91 -17.47 14.29 2.79
C ALA A 91 -18.51 14.10 3.91
N ASP A 92 -18.09 13.60 5.07
CA ASP A 92 -18.91 13.40 6.26
C ASP A 92 -18.54 14.34 7.43
N GLY A 93 -17.66 15.32 7.21
CA GLY A 93 -17.20 16.26 8.23
C GLY A 93 -16.28 15.66 9.30
N SER A 94 -15.82 14.42 9.14
CA SER A 94 -15.02 13.70 10.13
C SER A 94 -13.52 14.03 10.05
N ASN A 95 -12.75 13.50 11.01
CA ASN A 95 -11.30 13.66 11.08
C ASN A 95 -10.60 12.35 11.55
N GLY A 96 -9.27 12.37 11.56
CA GLY A 96 -8.42 11.26 12.00
C GLY A 96 -8.05 11.25 13.49
N ASP A 97 -8.74 12.02 14.35
CA ASP A 97 -8.34 12.18 15.76
C ASP A 97 -8.30 10.86 16.53
N VAL A 98 -9.30 10.02 16.25
CA VAL A 98 -9.47 8.67 16.81
C VAL A 98 -9.16 7.59 15.76
N ALA A 99 -9.54 7.79 14.49
CA ALA A 99 -9.42 6.76 13.45
C ALA A 99 -10.07 5.44 13.89
N LEU A 100 -9.35 4.32 13.81
CA LEU A 100 -9.74 3.06 14.46
C LEU A 100 -8.97 2.81 15.77
N ASP A 101 -8.29 3.80 16.30
CA ASP A 101 -7.55 3.73 17.58
C ASP A 101 -6.51 2.61 17.59
N HIS A 102 -5.82 2.41 16.45
CA HIS A 102 -4.75 1.40 16.34
C HIS A 102 -3.62 1.65 17.35
N TYR A 103 -3.42 2.91 17.77
CA TYR A 103 -2.44 3.23 18.81
C TYR A 103 -2.66 2.44 20.10
N HIS A 104 -3.91 2.32 20.56
CA HIS A 104 -4.24 1.59 21.78
C HIS A 104 -4.64 0.12 21.54
N ARG A 105 -4.98 -0.24 20.29
CA ARG A 105 -5.48 -1.58 19.91
C ARG A 105 -4.48 -2.41 19.10
N LEU A 106 -3.21 -2.04 19.19
CA LEU A 106 -2.10 -2.64 18.48
C LEU A 106 -2.06 -4.17 18.58
N GLU A 107 -2.11 -4.73 19.80
CA GLU A 107 -2.04 -6.17 20.01
C GLU A 107 -3.25 -6.91 19.38
N GLU A 108 -4.46 -6.35 19.49
CA GLU A 108 -5.65 -6.91 18.85
C GLU A 108 -5.44 -7.00 17.33
N ASP A 109 -4.96 -5.92 16.72
CA ASP A 109 -4.81 -5.85 15.27
C ASP A 109 -3.72 -6.79 14.74
N ILE A 110 -2.58 -6.90 15.43
CA ILE A 110 -1.49 -7.81 15.02
C ILE A 110 -1.87 -9.28 15.19
N ILE A 111 -2.58 -9.64 16.26
CA ILE A 111 -3.07 -11.02 16.44
C ILE A 111 -4.04 -11.40 15.31
N ARG A 112 -4.92 -10.49 14.90
CA ARG A 112 -5.85 -10.72 13.78
C ARG A 112 -5.11 -10.89 12.45
N MET A 113 -4.11 -10.06 12.15
CA MET A 113 -3.27 -10.24 10.96
C MET A 113 -2.57 -11.60 10.95
N LYS A 114 -2.10 -12.07 12.10
CA LYS A 114 -1.54 -13.42 12.23
C LYS A 114 -2.57 -14.49 11.93
N PHE A 115 -3.78 -14.36 12.48
CA PHE A 115 -4.89 -15.27 12.22
C PHE A 115 -5.23 -15.38 10.73
N MET A 116 -5.11 -14.26 10.00
CA MET A 116 -5.32 -14.18 8.55
C MET A 116 -4.22 -14.84 7.71
N ASN A 117 -3.25 -15.54 8.32
CA ASN A 117 -2.13 -16.22 7.67
C ASN A 117 -1.21 -15.29 6.85
N LEU A 118 -1.16 -13.99 7.17
CA LEU A 118 -0.28 -13.06 6.49
C LEU A 118 1.21 -13.39 6.73
N ASP A 119 2.05 -12.98 5.79
CA ASP A 119 3.51 -13.06 5.86
C ASP A 119 4.11 -11.74 6.38
N ALA A 120 3.47 -10.61 6.06
CA ALA A 120 4.00 -9.28 6.35
C ALA A 120 2.88 -8.28 6.66
N TYR A 121 3.27 -7.16 7.26
CA TYR A 121 2.43 -5.98 7.45
C TYR A 121 3.13 -4.75 6.88
N ARG A 122 2.45 -4.05 5.98
CA ARG A 122 2.88 -2.73 5.52
C ARG A 122 2.19 -1.64 6.33
N PHE A 123 2.96 -0.78 6.97
CA PHE A 123 2.45 0.36 7.73
C PHE A 123 3.32 1.59 7.49
N SER A 124 2.83 2.77 7.87
CA SER A 124 3.67 3.98 7.86
C SER A 124 4.02 4.42 9.28
N ILE A 125 5.18 5.09 9.42
CA ILE A 125 5.57 5.77 10.65
C ILE A 125 5.14 7.22 10.54
N SER A 126 4.44 7.73 11.57
CA SER A 126 4.02 9.12 11.57
C SER A 126 5.18 10.05 11.92
N TRP A 127 5.54 10.92 10.98
CA TRP A 127 6.63 11.89 11.19
C TRP A 127 6.34 12.77 12.40
N THR A 128 5.11 13.26 12.51
CA THR A 128 4.65 14.09 13.63
C THR A 128 4.60 13.38 14.99
N ARG A 129 4.52 12.05 15.00
CA ARG A 129 4.59 11.27 16.23
C ARG A 129 6.02 11.07 16.70
N ILE A 130 6.98 10.94 15.78
CA ILE A 130 8.41 10.80 16.11
C ILE A 130 9.07 12.16 16.39
N ILE A 131 8.78 13.16 15.55
CA ILE A 131 9.36 14.51 15.62
C ILE A 131 8.20 15.53 15.57
N PRO A 132 7.65 15.94 16.74
CA PRO A 132 6.43 16.75 16.79
C PRO A 132 6.47 18.07 16.02
N TYR A 133 7.64 18.71 15.98
CA TYR A 133 7.88 19.96 15.25
C TYR A 133 8.62 19.75 13.92
N GLY A 134 8.72 18.50 13.46
CA GLY A 134 9.32 18.09 12.19
C GLY A 134 10.85 18.09 12.12
N LYS A 135 11.53 18.93 12.89
CA LYS A 135 13.01 18.99 12.93
C LYS A 135 13.58 18.28 14.16
N ILE A 136 14.59 17.44 13.97
CA ILE A 136 15.26 16.73 15.08
C ILE A 136 15.77 17.69 16.15
N GLN A 137 16.32 18.84 15.75
CA GLN A 137 16.82 19.86 16.68
C GLN A 137 15.74 20.45 17.61
N SER A 138 14.46 20.32 17.23
CA SER A 138 13.31 20.74 18.04
C SER A 138 12.85 19.68 19.04
N GLY A 139 13.53 18.54 19.09
CA GLY A 139 13.26 17.43 20.00
C GLY A 139 12.53 16.26 19.33
N VAL A 140 12.85 15.05 19.80
CA VAL A 140 12.19 13.80 19.44
C VAL A 140 11.19 13.42 20.53
N ASN A 141 10.16 12.67 20.15
CA ASN A 141 9.16 12.15 21.07
C ASN A 141 9.43 10.67 21.39
N GLU A 142 10.00 10.42 22.56
CA GLU A 142 10.32 9.07 23.04
C GLU A 142 9.09 8.15 23.14
N GLN A 143 7.90 8.69 23.39
CA GLN A 143 6.66 7.88 23.43
C GLN A 143 6.25 7.43 22.03
N GLY A 144 6.42 8.31 21.03
CA GLY A 144 6.26 7.96 19.63
C GLY A 144 7.26 6.89 19.18
N ILE A 145 8.52 7.03 19.59
CA ILE A 145 9.56 6.03 19.30
C ILE A 145 9.20 4.68 19.92
N LYS A 146 8.80 4.69 21.19
CA LYS A 146 8.38 3.48 21.90
C LYS A 146 7.20 2.78 21.20
N PHE A 147 6.21 3.52 20.72
CA PHE A 147 5.05 2.95 20.04
C PHE A 147 5.45 2.08 18.83
N TYR A 148 6.36 2.54 17.98
CA TYR A 148 6.81 1.75 16.84
C TYR A 148 7.74 0.60 17.22
N HIS A 149 8.51 0.71 18.30
CA HIS A 149 9.20 -0.45 18.88
C HIS A 149 8.22 -1.52 19.35
N ASP A 150 7.16 -1.13 20.08
CA ASP A 150 6.12 -2.05 20.55
C ASP A 150 5.41 -2.74 19.37
N LEU A 151 5.16 -2.02 18.27
CA LEU A 151 4.62 -2.59 17.04
C LEU A 151 5.58 -3.61 16.42
N LEU A 152 6.85 -3.26 16.26
CA LEU A 152 7.85 -4.17 15.70
C LEU A 152 8.04 -5.42 16.58
N ASP A 153 7.98 -5.28 17.91
CA ASP A 153 8.02 -6.40 18.87
C ASP A 153 6.86 -7.36 18.68
N LEU A 154 5.65 -6.83 18.49
CA LEU A 154 4.47 -7.64 18.21
C LEU A 154 4.55 -8.32 16.85
N LEU A 155 5.02 -7.63 15.81
CA LEU A 155 5.21 -8.22 14.48
C LEU A 155 6.21 -9.38 14.52
N GLU A 156 7.35 -9.19 15.17
CA GLU A 156 8.38 -10.22 15.33
C GLU A 156 7.85 -11.42 16.13
N LYS A 157 7.18 -11.16 17.27
CA LYS A 157 6.54 -12.19 18.10
C LYS A 157 5.57 -13.07 17.31
N HIS A 158 4.84 -12.48 16.36
CA HIS A 158 3.86 -13.19 15.53
C HIS A 158 4.41 -13.65 14.17
N GLY A 159 5.69 -13.39 13.87
CA GLY A 159 6.35 -13.78 12.64
C GLY A 159 5.78 -13.09 11.40
N LEU A 160 5.49 -11.79 11.52
CA LEU A 160 5.09 -10.90 10.43
C LEU A 160 6.28 -10.00 10.07
N GLU A 161 6.66 -9.95 8.80
CA GLU A 161 7.74 -9.08 8.33
C GLU A 161 7.25 -7.61 8.21
N PRO A 162 8.00 -6.61 8.71
CA PRO A 162 7.64 -5.21 8.56
C PRO A 162 8.05 -4.64 7.19
N TYR A 163 7.08 -4.06 6.47
CA TYR A 163 7.31 -3.22 5.29
C TYR A 163 6.95 -1.78 5.65
N VAL A 164 7.94 -0.91 5.80
CA VAL A 164 7.72 0.38 6.47
C VAL A 164 7.76 1.53 5.49
N THR A 165 6.64 2.24 5.39
CA THR A 165 6.53 3.52 4.68
C THR A 165 6.96 4.66 5.60
N ILE A 166 7.98 5.42 5.21
CA ILE A 166 8.54 6.51 6.02
C ILE A 166 7.61 7.72 6.02
N TRP A 167 7.06 8.07 4.85
CA TRP A 167 6.12 9.17 4.70
C TRP A 167 4.90 8.77 3.90
N HIS A 168 3.74 8.98 4.53
CA HIS A 168 2.43 8.74 3.93
C HIS A 168 1.54 9.97 4.17
N TRP A 169 1.91 11.06 3.50
CA TRP A 169 1.16 12.32 3.40
C TRP A 169 1.00 13.11 4.71
N ASP A 170 1.61 12.67 5.81
CA ASP A 170 1.42 13.23 7.15
C ASP A 170 2.52 14.23 7.56
N THR A 171 2.88 15.13 6.63
CA THR A 171 3.91 16.17 6.87
C THR A 171 3.61 16.97 8.14
N PRO A 172 4.61 17.23 9.00
CA PRO A 172 4.41 18.06 10.19
C PRO A 172 3.93 19.47 9.86
N GLN A 173 2.84 19.89 10.51
CA GLN A 173 2.25 21.20 10.30
C GLN A 173 3.21 22.35 10.66
N ALA A 174 4.17 22.10 11.55
CA ALA A 174 5.23 23.04 11.88
C ALA A 174 6.12 23.37 10.68
N LEU A 175 6.48 22.38 9.85
CA LEU A 175 7.28 22.59 8.63
C LEU A 175 6.45 23.28 7.55
N GLU A 176 5.18 22.92 7.43
CA GLU A 176 4.22 23.61 6.56
C GLU A 176 4.08 25.09 6.94
N ALA A 177 3.97 25.41 8.23
CA ALA A 177 3.85 26.77 8.71
C ALA A 177 5.16 27.57 8.59
N GLU A 178 6.32 26.93 8.77
CA GLU A 178 7.61 27.62 8.73
C GLU A 178 8.03 27.98 7.30
N TYR A 179 7.86 27.06 6.34
CA TYR A 179 8.37 27.26 4.99
C TYR A 179 7.51 26.62 3.88
N GLY A 180 6.29 26.18 4.18
CA GLY A 180 5.39 25.55 3.19
C GLY A 180 5.71 24.08 2.90
N GLY A 181 6.37 23.38 3.83
CA GLY A 181 6.61 21.94 3.72
C GLY A 181 7.34 21.60 2.43
N PHE A 182 6.74 20.75 1.59
CA PHE A 182 7.34 20.32 0.32
C PHE A 182 7.39 21.40 -0.77
N LEU A 183 6.81 22.59 -0.56
CA LEU A 183 7.04 23.74 -1.45
C LEU A 183 8.46 24.31 -1.31
N SER A 184 9.17 24.01 -0.23
CA SER A 184 10.53 24.48 0.01
C SER A 184 11.55 23.37 -0.04
N ARG A 185 12.72 23.68 -0.62
CA ARG A 185 13.87 22.77 -0.66
C ARG A 185 14.43 22.44 0.73
N ASN A 186 14.11 23.23 1.75
CA ASN A 186 14.50 22.95 3.15
C ASN A 186 13.98 21.60 3.65
N ILE A 187 12.81 21.15 3.13
CA ILE A 187 12.20 19.87 3.50
C ILE A 187 13.11 18.68 3.23
N VAL A 188 14.00 18.77 2.23
CA VAL A 188 14.88 17.67 1.82
C VAL A 188 15.81 17.31 2.97
N LYS A 189 16.35 18.32 3.67
CA LYS A 189 17.23 18.09 4.80
C LYS A 189 16.48 17.58 6.03
N ASP A 190 15.33 18.17 6.34
CA ASP A 190 14.51 17.74 7.48
C ASP A 190 14.00 16.30 7.29
N PHE A 191 13.67 15.91 6.05
CA PHE A 191 13.30 14.54 5.71
C PHE A 191 14.48 13.57 5.77
N GLU A 192 15.67 13.97 5.30
CA GLU A 192 16.90 13.19 5.45
C GLU A 192 17.22 12.93 6.93
N ASP A 193 17.11 13.95 7.78
CA ASP A 193 17.34 13.84 9.22
C ASP A 193 16.32 12.89 9.87
N TYR A 194 15.03 13.04 9.52
CA TYR A 194 13.99 12.10 9.95
C TYR A 194 14.31 10.66 9.55
N CYS A 195 14.71 10.42 8.29
CA CYS A 195 15.13 9.10 7.82
C CYS A 195 16.36 8.59 8.59
N ASP A 196 17.36 9.43 8.87
CA ASP A 196 18.56 9.04 9.64
C ASP A 196 18.20 8.51 11.01
N LEU A 197 17.27 9.17 11.70
CA LEU A 197 16.74 8.71 12.98
C LEU A 197 16.04 7.36 12.85
N LEU A 198 15.15 7.19 11.87
CA LEU A 198 14.43 5.93 11.68
C LEU A 198 15.36 4.76 11.33
N PHE A 199 16.34 4.96 10.45
CA PHE A 199 17.29 3.93 10.08
C PHE A 199 18.18 3.52 11.24
N LYS A 200 18.63 4.51 12.03
CA LYS A 200 19.41 4.25 13.25
C LYS A 200 18.60 3.46 14.27
N GLU A 201 17.35 3.85 14.50
CA GLU A 201 16.52 3.31 15.56
C GLU A 201 15.96 1.92 15.22
N TYR A 202 15.47 1.73 14.00
CA TYR A 202 14.69 0.55 13.63
C TYR A 202 15.31 -0.32 12.53
N GLY A 203 16.34 0.17 11.84
CA GLY A 203 16.87 -0.49 10.63
C GLY A 203 17.54 -1.85 10.87
N HIS A 204 17.89 -2.18 12.11
CA HIS A 204 18.34 -3.53 12.46
C HIS A 204 17.22 -4.58 12.30
N ARG A 205 15.95 -4.18 12.41
CA ARG A 205 14.75 -5.05 12.32
C ARG A 205 14.01 -4.91 10.99
N ILE A 206 13.98 -3.70 10.43
CA ILE A 206 13.27 -3.42 9.18
C ILE A 206 14.18 -3.63 7.98
N LYS A 207 13.79 -4.54 7.08
CA LYS A 207 14.53 -4.86 5.85
C LYS A 207 13.90 -4.30 4.58
N LYS A 208 12.70 -3.74 4.67
CA LYS A 208 11.97 -3.16 3.54
C LYS A 208 11.47 -1.77 3.89
N TRP A 209 12.16 -0.76 3.36
CA TRP A 209 11.83 0.64 3.54
C TRP A 209 11.21 1.21 2.27
N ILE A 210 10.10 1.91 2.42
CA ILE A 210 9.42 2.66 1.37
C ILE A 210 9.52 4.12 1.78
N THR A 211 10.26 4.93 1.04
CA THR A 211 10.47 6.34 1.39
C THR A 211 9.19 7.16 1.31
N LEU A 212 8.51 7.10 0.16
CA LEU A 212 7.30 7.87 -0.13
C LEU A 212 6.18 6.95 -0.60
N ASN A 213 4.97 7.21 -0.15
CA ASN A 213 3.74 6.65 -0.73
C ASN A 213 3.09 7.64 -1.70
N GLU A 214 2.78 7.18 -2.91
CA GLU A 214 1.87 7.84 -3.85
C GLU A 214 2.07 9.36 -3.97
N PRO A 215 3.30 9.83 -4.28
CA PRO A 215 3.55 11.25 -4.39
C PRO A 215 2.66 11.93 -5.46
N MET A 216 2.28 11.19 -6.51
CA MET A 216 1.33 11.65 -7.54
C MET A 216 -0.01 12.10 -6.95
N VAL A 217 -0.63 11.28 -6.10
CA VAL A 217 -1.93 11.60 -5.51
C VAL A 217 -1.81 12.74 -4.53
N HIS A 218 -0.79 12.74 -3.67
CA HIS A 218 -0.52 13.86 -2.76
C HIS A 218 -0.43 15.20 -3.51
N VAL A 219 0.30 15.21 -4.62
CA VAL A 219 0.54 16.41 -5.41
C VAL A 219 -0.71 16.84 -6.18
N MET A 220 -1.33 15.91 -6.92
CA MET A 220 -2.53 16.18 -7.71
C MET A 220 -3.68 16.65 -6.81
N ARG A 221 -3.95 15.92 -5.72
CA ARG A 221 -5.07 16.24 -4.82
C ARG A 221 -4.73 17.40 -3.89
N GLY A 222 -3.48 17.58 -3.49
CA GLY A 222 -3.09 18.57 -2.48
C GLY A 222 -2.74 19.95 -3.03
N TYR A 223 -2.21 20.03 -4.26
CA TYR A 223 -1.65 21.26 -4.85
C TYR A 223 -2.19 21.62 -6.24
N ASP A 224 -2.96 20.72 -6.90
CA ASP A 224 -3.63 21.02 -8.17
C ASP A 224 -5.15 21.13 -8.00
N GLU A 225 -5.81 20.12 -7.45
CA GLU A 225 -7.27 20.09 -7.22
C GLU A 225 -7.69 20.76 -5.91
N GLY A 226 -6.78 20.78 -4.93
CA GLY A 226 -7.07 21.21 -3.57
C GLY A 226 -8.22 20.40 -2.95
N LEU A 227 -8.12 19.08 -2.95
CA LEU A 227 -9.06 18.19 -2.27
C LEU A 227 -8.41 17.50 -1.06
N HIS A 228 -7.09 17.35 -1.05
CA HIS A 228 -6.32 16.79 0.06
C HIS A 228 -5.51 17.87 0.77
N ALA A 229 -5.07 17.61 1.99
CA ALA A 229 -4.15 18.51 2.69
C ALA A 229 -2.86 18.76 1.87
N PRO A 230 -2.33 20.00 1.81
CA PRO A 230 -2.77 21.21 2.53
C PRO A 230 -3.93 21.98 1.87
N GLY A 231 -4.51 21.46 0.79
CA GLY A 231 -5.74 21.99 0.19
C GLY A 231 -5.52 23.20 -0.70
N ARG A 232 -4.36 23.27 -1.36
CA ARG A 232 -3.92 24.38 -2.19
C ARG A 232 -4.25 24.15 -3.65
N CYS A 233 -4.63 25.22 -4.33
CA CYS A 233 -4.80 25.25 -5.77
C CYS A 233 -5.02 26.69 -6.24
N SER A 234 -4.95 26.92 -7.55
CA SER A 234 -5.43 28.17 -8.13
C SER A 234 -6.92 28.36 -7.84
N VAL A 235 -7.33 29.54 -7.36
CA VAL A 235 -8.73 29.81 -6.94
C VAL A 235 -9.77 29.53 -8.04
N TRP A 236 -9.39 29.72 -9.31
CA TRP A 236 -10.25 29.42 -10.45
C TRP A 236 -10.44 27.91 -10.68
N ALA A 237 -9.52 27.07 -10.24
CA ALA A 237 -9.60 25.62 -10.34
C ALA A 237 -10.57 25.03 -9.30
N ASN A 238 -10.54 25.56 -8.08
CA ASN A 238 -11.49 25.23 -7.02
C ASN A 238 -11.62 26.41 -6.05
N ARG A 239 -12.84 26.95 -5.91
CA ARG A 239 -13.12 28.14 -5.08
C ARG A 239 -12.95 27.90 -3.58
N ALA A 240 -12.87 26.64 -3.14
CA ALA A 240 -12.57 26.30 -1.76
C ALA A 240 -11.08 26.48 -1.41
N CYS A 241 -10.20 26.58 -2.41
CA CYS A 241 -8.79 26.87 -2.17
C CYS A 241 -8.60 28.34 -1.78
N VAL A 242 -7.94 28.56 -0.65
CA VAL A 242 -7.63 29.89 -0.12
C VAL A 242 -6.27 30.44 -0.60
N ALA A 243 -5.44 29.57 -1.15
CA ALA A 243 -4.12 29.87 -1.70
C ALA A 243 -3.67 28.73 -2.63
N GLY A 244 -2.65 28.99 -3.43
CA GLY A 244 -2.00 28.00 -4.29
C GLY A 244 -1.80 28.50 -5.71
N ASP A 245 -1.01 27.73 -6.45
CA ASP A 245 -0.84 27.90 -7.89
C ASP A 245 -0.73 26.52 -8.55
N SER A 246 -1.83 26.06 -9.12
CA SER A 246 -1.94 24.76 -9.80
C SER A 246 -0.99 24.64 -11.01
N ALA A 247 -0.47 25.76 -11.52
CA ALA A 247 0.46 25.76 -12.66
C ALA A 247 1.90 25.42 -12.25
N THR A 248 2.30 25.66 -11.00
CA THR A 248 3.71 25.58 -10.57
C THR A 248 3.92 24.72 -9.32
N GLU A 249 3.04 24.83 -8.32
CA GLU A 249 3.19 24.13 -7.04
C GLU A 249 3.30 22.60 -7.19
N PRO A 250 2.50 21.93 -8.04
CA PRO A 250 2.64 20.49 -8.25
C PRO A 250 4.06 20.05 -8.66
N TYR A 251 4.71 20.87 -9.49
CA TYR A 251 6.06 20.58 -9.99
C TYR A 251 7.14 20.86 -8.95
N ILE A 252 7.00 21.93 -8.18
CA ILE A 252 7.92 22.27 -7.08
C ILE A 252 7.87 21.19 -6.00
N VAL A 253 6.67 20.80 -5.58
CA VAL A 253 6.46 19.76 -4.55
C VAL A 253 7.04 18.43 -5.00
N THR A 254 6.75 18.01 -6.24
CA THR A 254 7.29 16.75 -6.78
C THR A 254 8.81 16.77 -6.88
N HIS A 255 9.40 17.90 -7.29
CA HIS A 255 10.86 18.05 -7.34
C HIS A 255 11.49 17.85 -5.96
N ASN A 256 10.95 18.48 -4.92
CA ASN A 256 11.46 18.31 -3.56
C ASN A 256 11.20 16.90 -2.99
N LEU A 257 10.08 16.26 -3.32
CA LEU A 257 9.82 14.85 -2.97
C LEU A 257 10.88 13.91 -3.59
N LEU A 258 11.20 14.09 -4.88
CA LEU A 258 12.22 13.29 -5.56
C LEU A 258 13.61 13.48 -4.94
N LEU A 259 13.99 14.72 -4.62
CA LEU A 259 15.25 15.02 -3.94
C LEU A 259 15.30 14.44 -2.52
N ALA A 260 14.19 14.50 -1.78
CA ALA A 260 14.06 13.93 -0.44
C ALA A 260 14.18 12.39 -0.47
N HIS A 261 13.54 11.74 -1.45
CA HIS A 261 13.71 10.31 -1.71
C HIS A 261 15.18 9.95 -1.99
N ALA A 262 15.83 10.67 -2.91
CA ALA A 262 17.23 10.40 -3.24
C ALA A 262 18.16 10.61 -2.05
N ALA A 263 17.95 11.67 -1.26
CA ALA A 263 18.72 11.93 -0.03
C ALA A 263 18.59 10.77 0.95
N ALA A 264 17.36 10.28 1.21
CA ALA A 264 17.11 9.15 2.08
C ALA A 264 17.77 7.84 1.56
N TYR A 265 17.65 7.55 0.26
CA TYR A 265 18.29 6.37 -0.33
C TYR A 265 19.81 6.42 -0.20
N ARG A 266 20.43 7.55 -0.56
CA ARG A 266 21.89 7.74 -0.50
C ARG A 266 22.42 7.71 0.92
N LEU A 267 21.68 8.28 1.86
CA LEU A 267 21.97 8.16 3.29
C LEU A 267 22.02 6.69 3.72
N TYR A 268 20.99 5.91 3.38
CA TYR A 268 20.95 4.49 3.72
C TYR A 268 22.07 3.70 3.07
N GLU A 269 22.26 3.87 1.76
CA GLU A 269 23.30 3.23 0.96
C GLU A 269 24.69 3.46 1.60
N LYS A 270 24.98 4.70 1.99
CA LYS A 270 26.27 5.09 2.54
C LYS A 270 26.48 4.65 3.98
N LYS A 271 25.46 4.77 4.83
CA LYS A 271 25.61 4.66 6.29
C LYS A 271 25.12 3.35 6.87
N TYR A 272 24.13 2.70 6.26
CA TYR A 272 23.39 1.61 6.91
C TYR A 272 23.35 0.31 6.10
N LYS A 273 23.38 0.37 4.75
CA LYS A 273 23.15 -0.78 3.87
C LYS A 273 24.12 -1.95 4.12
N ALA A 274 25.39 -1.65 4.39
CA ALA A 274 26.42 -2.67 4.66
C ALA A 274 26.13 -3.51 5.92
N GLU A 275 25.61 -2.88 6.99
CA GLU A 275 25.36 -3.54 8.27
C GLU A 275 23.94 -4.10 8.34
N GLN A 276 22.96 -3.31 7.89
CA GLN A 276 21.55 -3.64 8.06
C GLN A 276 21.00 -4.52 6.93
N GLN A 277 21.63 -4.50 5.75
CA GLN A 277 21.26 -5.34 4.59
C GLN A 277 19.79 -5.21 4.18
N GLY A 278 19.16 -4.06 4.43
CA GLY A 278 17.81 -3.75 3.97
C GLY A 278 17.80 -3.26 2.53
N ALA A 279 16.60 -3.21 1.97
CA ALA A 279 16.30 -2.67 0.66
C ALA A 279 15.41 -1.43 0.79
N ILE A 280 15.68 -0.41 -0.02
CA ILE A 280 14.91 0.84 -0.06
C ILE A 280 14.20 0.96 -1.40
N GLY A 281 12.92 1.30 -1.37
CA GLY A 281 12.12 1.59 -2.55
C GLY A 281 11.26 2.84 -2.38
N ILE A 282 10.41 3.03 -3.38
CA ILE A 282 9.32 4.01 -3.42
C ILE A 282 8.05 3.27 -3.81
N THR A 283 6.91 3.71 -3.28
CA THR A 283 5.60 3.26 -3.73
C THR A 283 4.97 4.32 -4.61
N VAL A 284 4.71 3.97 -5.86
CA VAL A 284 4.05 4.83 -6.83
C VAL A 284 2.69 4.25 -7.19
N VAL A 285 1.67 5.10 -7.18
CA VAL A 285 0.37 4.78 -7.76
C VAL A 285 0.34 5.22 -9.19
N THR A 286 -0.21 4.36 -10.03
CA THR A 286 -0.60 4.74 -11.37
C THR A 286 -1.78 3.88 -11.81
N PHE A 287 -2.37 4.31 -12.91
CA PHE A 287 -3.34 3.54 -13.65
C PHE A 287 -2.66 2.94 -14.86
N TRP A 288 -3.30 1.93 -15.45
CA TRP A 288 -3.05 1.63 -16.84
C TRP A 288 -3.92 2.53 -17.72
N PHE A 289 -3.45 2.79 -18.93
CA PHE A 289 -4.13 3.63 -19.89
C PHE A 289 -4.30 2.88 -21.21
N ILE A 290 -5.51 2.90 -21.74
CA ILE A 290 -5.83 2.37 -23.06
C ILE A 290 -6.28 3.52 -23.96
N PRO A 291 -5.98 3.51 -25.27
CA PRO A 291 -6.40 4.59 -26.14
C PRO A 291 -7.92 4.67 -26.19
N TYR A 292 -8.48 5.88 -26.17
CA TYR A 292 -9.93 6.08 -26.26
C TYR A 292 -10.45 5.54 -27.59
N ASN A 293 -9.86 5.93 -28.72
CA ASN A 293 -10.03 5.27 -30.01
C ASN A 293 -8.70 4.63 -30.48
N PRO A 294 -8.60 3.29 -30.55
CA PRO A 294 -7.35 2.62 -30.99
C PRO A 294 -7.02 2.86 -32.47
N ASP A 295 -7.98 3.28 -33.29
CA ASP A 295 -7.77 3.61 -34.71
C ASP A 295 -7.34 5.08 -34.92
N ASP A 296 -7.33 5.91 -33.86
CA ASP A 296 -6.85 7.29 -33.90
C ASP A 296 -5.44 7.38 -33.30
N THR A 297 -4.47 7.71 -34.14
CA THR A 297 -3.06 7.86 -33.73
C THR A 297 -2.88 8.87 -32.59
N ALA A 298 -3.70 9.92 -32.53
CA ALA A 298 -3.57 10.93 -31.48
C ALA A 298 -4.00 10.37 -30.12
N ASP A 299 -5.04 9.53 -30.08
CA ASP A 299 -5.48 8.84 -28.87
C ASP A 299 -4.45 7.78 -28.43
N VAL A 300 -3.85 7.07 -29.38
CA VAL A 300 -2.72 6.15 -29.13
C VAL A 300 -1.54 6.89 -28.50
N ASP A 301 -1.12 8.03 -29.07
CA ASP A 301 -0.01 8.83 -28.53
C ASP A 301 -0.33 9.44 -27.15
N SER A 302 -1.62 9.67 -26.86
CA SER A 302 -2.04 10.20 -25.55
C SER A 302 -1.77 9.24 -24.40
N VAL A 303 -1.75 7.92 -24.66
CA VAL A 303 -1.46 6.89 -23.66
C VAL A 303 -0.08 7.10 -23.05
N GLN A 304 0.94 7.34 -23.87
CA GLN A 304 2.30 7.57 -23.37
C GLN A 304 2.38 8.87 -22.57
N ARG A 305 1.66 9.93 -22.96
CA ARG A 305 1.61 11.16 -22.16
C ARG A 305 0.94 10.94 -20.81
N SER A 306 -0.12 10.15 -20.75
CA SER A 306 -0.76 9.78 -19.49
C SER A 306 0.16 8.95 -18.59
N LEU A 307 0.89 7.98 -19.15
CA LEU A 307 1.91 7.22 -18.42
C LEU A 307 3.06 8.13 -17.93
N ASP A 308 3.56 9.02 -18.76
CA ASP A 308 4.65 9.94 -18.39
C ASP A 308 4.24 10.87 -17.26
N PHE A 309 3.02 11.43 -17.27
CA PHE A 309 2.57 12.36 -16.23
C PHE A 309 2.16 11.66 -14.92
N ASN A 310 1.75 10.38 -14.94
CA ASN A 310 1.29 9.67 -13.74
C ASN A 310 2.36 8.73 -13.15
N TYR A 311 3.17 8.10 -13.99
CA TYR A 311 4.13 7.05 -13.62
C TYR A 311 5.57 7.49 -13.88
N GLY A 312 5.87 7.89 -15.13
CA GLY A 312 7.20 8.33 -15.54
C GLY A 312 7.68 9.56 -14.78
N TRP A 313 6.78 10.44 -14.35
CA TRP A 313 7.12 11.65 -13.59
C TRP A 313 7.95 11.33 -12.34
N TYR A 314 7.76 10.14 -11.78
CA TYR A 314 8.49 9.64 -10.62
C TYR A 314 9.59 8.67 -11.03
N LEU A 315 9.32 7.68 -11.88
CA LEU A 315 10.31 6.64 -12.18
C LEU A 315 11.40 7.08 -13.16
N ASP A 316 11.14 7.97 -14.11
CA ASP A 316 12.19 8.46 -15.01
C ASP A 316 13.30 9.21 -14.24
N PRO A 317 13.00 10.14 -13.30
CA PRO A 317 14.03 10.76 -12.49
C PRO A 317 14.85 9.75 -11.70
N LEU A 318 14.20 8.75 -11.09
CA LEU A 318 14.88 7.76 -10.25
C LEU A 318 15.68 6.72 -11.05
N THR A 319 15.33 6.49 -12.31
CA THR A 319 16.04 5.54 -13.19
C THR A 319 17.13 6.25 -13.99
N TYR A 320 16.78 7.38 -14.59
CA TYR A 320 17.56 8.07 -15.62
C TYR A 320 18.11 9.43 -15.18
N GLY A 321 17.71 9.94 -14.01
CA GLY A 321 18.14 11.26 -13.49
C GLY A 321 17.55 12.44 -14.26
N ARG A 322 16.41 12.25 -14.94
CA ARG A 322 15.74 13.29 -15.73
C ARG A 322 14.23 13.05 -15.76
N TYR A 323 13.45 14.11 -15.99
CA TYR A 323 12.02 13.97 -16.22
C TYR A 323 11.70 13.37 -17.60
N PRO A 324 10.49 12.79 -17.79
CA PRO A 324 10.04 12.32 -19.09
C PRO A 324 10.04 13.43 -20.15
N ARG A 325 10.34 13.08 -21.39
CA ARG A 325 10.47 14.06 -22.48
C ARG A 325 9.16 14.80 -22.75
N ASN A 326 8.02 14.09 -22.73
CA ASN A 326 6.71 14.71 -22.92
C ASN A 326 6.43 15.78 -21.86
N MET A 327 6.83 15.56 -20.60
CA MET A 327 6.67 16.57 -19.55
C MET A 327 7.54 17.79 -19.80
N VAL A 328 8.81 17.60 -20.15
CA VAL A 328 9.73 18.71 -20.46
C VAL A 328 9.18 19.57 -21.60
N ASP A 329 8.66 18.94 -22.65
CA ASP A 329 8.17 19.64 -23.84
C ASP A 329 6.81 20.35 -23.62
N LEU A 330 5.92 19.77 -22.82
CA LEU A 330 4.57 20.32 -22.61
C LEU A 330 4.50 21.31 -21.45
N VAL A 331 5.24 21.07 -20.37
CA VAL A 331 5.23 21.92 -19.17
C VAL A 331 6.20 23.10 -19.34
N GLY A 332 7.34 22.87 -19.99
CA GLY A 332 8.37 23.87 -20.24
C GLY A 332 8.97 24.43 -18.94
N SER A 333 9.11 25.75 -18.86
CA SER A 333 9.77 26.46 -17.76
C SER A 333 9.12 26.31 -16.38
N ARG A 334 7.89 25.79 -16.29
CA ARG A 334 7.23 25.53 -15.00
C ARG A 334 7.73 24.25 -14.34
N LEU A 335 8.31 23.33 -15.12
CA LEU A 335 8.95 22.13 -14.60
C LEU A 335 10.37 22.49 -14.13
N PRO A 336 10.70 22.32 -12.83
CA PRO A 336 12.05 22.55 -12.35
C PRO A 336 13.07 21.67 -13.08
N THR A 337 14.31 22.12 -13.15
CA THR A 337 15.42 21.36 -13.75
C THR A 337 16.33 20.82 -12.65
N PHE A 338 16.75 19.57 -12.76
CA PHE A 338 17.83 19.04 -11.93
C PHE A 338 19.17 19.63 -12.38
N THR A 339 19.99 20.02 -11.41
CA THR A 339 21.44 20.21 -11.61
C THR A 339 22.10 18.87 -11.99
N GLU A 340 23.34 18.94 -12.48
CA GLU A 340 24.10 17.73 -12.80
C GLU A 340 24.27 16.85 -11.55
N GLU A 341 24.60 17.46 -10.42
CA GLU A 341 24.73 16.79 -9.13
C GLU A 341 23.43 16.11 -8.69
N GLU A 342 22.29 16.79 -8.80
CA GLU A 342 20.98 16.21 -8.47
C GLU A 342 20.60 15.06 -9.41
N SER A 343 20.85 15.21 -10.71
CA SER A 343 20.64 14.14 -11.69
C SER A 343 21.46 12.89 -11.34
N HIS A 344 22.70 13.07 -10.89
CA HIS A 344 23.54 11.97 -10.42
C HIS A 344 23.04 11.36 -9.10
N LEU A 345 22.57 12.19 -8.17
CA LEU A 345 22.02 11.72 -6.89
C LEU A 345 20.79 10.81 -7.10
N LEU A 346 19.91 11.17 -8.04
CA LEU A 346 18.64 10.47 -8.31
C LEU A 346 18.78 9.11 -9.02
N LYS A 347 19.79 8.92 -9.87
CA LYS A 347 19.90 7.72 -10.72
C LYS A 347 20.05 6.43 -9.90
N ASN A 348 19.22 5.45 -10.17
CA ASN A 348 19.20 4.13 -9.54
C ASN A 348 19.00 4.17 -8.02
N THR A 349 18.10 5.03 -7.50
CA THR A 349 17.83 5.13 -6.06
C THR A 349 16.66 4.25 -5.57
N TYR A 350 16.51 3.06 -6.13
CA TYR A 350 15.57 2.07 -5.60
C TYR A 350 16.10 0.65 -5.80
N ASP A 351 15.95 -0.17 -4.76
CA ASP A 351 16.26 -1.60 -4.77
C ASP A 351 15.04 -2.44 -5.20
N PHE A 352 13.84 -1.89 -5.04
CA PHE A 352 12.57 -2.47 -5.47
C PHE A 352 11.55 -1.37 -5.78
N ILE A 353 10.50 -1.70 -6.54
CA ILE A 353 9.40 -0.79 -6.87
C ILE A 353 8.15 -1.25 -6.14
N GLY A 354 7.55 -0.38 -5.34
CA GLY A 354 6.19 -0.54 -4.83
C GLY A 354 5.19 0.01 -5.84
N LEU A 355 4.16 -0.78 -6.16
CA LEU A 355 3.10 -0.39 -7.08
C LEU A 355 1.76 -0.42 -6.35
N ASN A 356 1.07 0.71 -6.34
CA ASN A 356 -0.32 0.79 -5.94
C ASN A 356 -1.19 0.81 -7.21
N TYR A 357 -2.11 -0.14 -7.33
CA TYR A 357 -2.96 -0.26 -8.51
C TYR A 357 -4.39 -0.58 -8.13
N TYR A 358 -5.32 0.13 -8.76
CA TYR A 358 -6.75 0.01 -8.49
C TYR A 358 -7.61 -0.10 -9.75
N THR A 359 -7.24 0.56 -10.85
CA THR A 359 -8.09 0.66 -12.04
C THR A 359 -7.31 1.10 -13.30
N THR A 360 -8.00 1.14 -14.42
CA THR A 360 -7.55 1.61 -15.74
C THR A 360 -8.43 2.75 -16.24
N TYR A 361 -7.86 3.65 -17.05
CA TYR A 361 -8.59 4.72 -17.74
C TYR A 361 -8.41 4.63 -19.26
N TYR A 362 -9.39 5.12 -20.01
CA TYR A 362 -9.20 5.50 -21.41
C TYR A 362 -8.46 6.83 -21.47
N SER A 363 -7.46 6.93 -22.34
CA SER A 363 -6.73 8.15 -22.62
C SER A 363 -7.17 8.68 -23.98
N LYS A 364 -7.75 9.88 -23.99
CA LYS A 364 -8.15 10.60 -25.19
C LYS A 364 -7.25 11.80 -25.42
N ASN A 365 -6.81 12.04 -26.64
CA ASN A 365 -6.07 13.24 -26.99
C ASN A 365 -6.87 14.49 -26.66
N ASN A 366 -6.24 15.46 -26.00
CA ASN A 366 -6.83 16.77 -25.76
C ASN A 366 -6.16 17.82 -26.64
N THR A 367 -6.92 18.38 -27.57
CA THR A 367 -6.47 19.50 -28.42
C THR A 367 -6.70 20.86 -27.78
N GLU A 368 -7.52 20.93 -26.73
CA GLU A 368 -7.80 22.17 -26.01
C GLU A 368 -6.60 22.53 -25.12
N PHE A 369 -6.05 23.73 -25.32
CA PHE A 369 -4.98 24.30 -24.51
C PHE A 369 -5.39 25.70 -24.07
N ASP A 370 -5.55 25.90 -22.77
CA ASP A 370 -5.80 27.19 -22.16
C ASP A 370 -4.47 27.77 -21.63
N PRO A 371 -3.88 28.78 -22.31
CA PRO A 371 -2.62 29.38 -21.88
C PRO A 371 -2.76 30.25 -20.62
N VAL A 372 -3.98 30.56 -20.19
CA VAL A 372 -4.28 31.39 -19.01
C VAL A 372 -4.49 30.52 -17.78
N HIS A 373 -5.26 29.44 -17.93
CA HIS A 373 -5.62 28.53 -16.84
C HIS A 373 -4.75 27.26 -16.86
N LEU A 374 -3.43 27.46 -16.77
CA LEU A 374 -2.46 26.37 -16.71
C LEU A 374 -2.58 25.59 -15.41
N ARG A 375 -2.52 24.25 -15.49
CA ARG A 375 -2.54 23.37 -14.32
C ARG A 375 -2.04 21.97 -14.66
N TYR A 376 -1.51 21.27 -13.66
CA TYR A 376 -0.90 19.94 -13.82
C TYR A 376 -1.82 18.94 -14.53
N THR A 377 -3.09 18.84 -14.10
CA THR A 377 -4.03 17.85 -14.63
C THR A 377 -4.40 18.03 -16.11
N LEU A 378 -4.09 19.19 -16.71
CA LEU A 378 -4.32 19.47 -18.13
C LEU A 378 -3.04 19.43 -18.98
N ASP A 379 -1.87 19.46 -18.34
CA ASP A 379 -0.59 19.63 -19.03
C ASP A 379 -0.17 18.40 -19.84
N SER A 380 -0.69 17.20 -19.53
CA SER A 380 -0.49 15.99 -20.33
C SER A 380 -1.12 16.08 -21.73
N ARG A 381 -2.04 17.03 -21.94
CA ARG A 381 -2.89 17.11 -23.13
C ARG A 381 -3.57 15.77 -23.43
N ALA A 382 -4.00 15.08 -22.37
CA ALA A 382 -4.75 13.85 -22.42
C ALA A 382 -5.92 13.91 -21.42
N ILE A 383 -7.11 13.55 -21.88
CA ILE A 383 -8.29 13.38 -21.03
C ILE A 383 -8.36 11.91 -20.64
N ASN A 384 -8.15 11.65 -19.36
CA ASN A 384 -8.31 10.31 -18.79
C ASN A 384 -9.75 10.12 -18.33
N THR A 385 -10.48 9.25 -19.02
CA THR A 385 -11.91 9.01 -18.80
C THR A 385 -12.21 7.55 -18.51
N ARG A 386 -13.30 7.32 -17.79
CA ARG A 386 -13.78 5.99 -17.38
C ARG A 386 -14.76 5.39 -18.40
N THR A 387 -15.35 6.25 -19.23
CA THR A 387 -16.41 5.88 -20.16
C THR A 387 -15.87 5.85 -21.58
N TYR A 388 -16.32 4.87 -22.35
CA TYR A 388 -16.19 4.85 -23.80
C TYR A 388 -17.57 5.07 -24.41
N SER A 389 -17.72 6.09 -25.26
CA SER A 389 -19.01 6.40 -25.91
C SER A 389 -20.20 6.51 -24.93
N HIS A 390 -19.97 7.13 -23.76
CA HIS A 390 -20.97 7.31 -22.68
C HIS A 390 -21.49 6.02 -22.03
N GLN A 391 -20.82 4.88 -22.22
CA GLN A 391 -21.11 3.64 -21.51
C GLN A 391 -19.92 3.23 -20.63
N ASN A 392 -20.21 2.69 -19.45
CA ASN A 392 -19.21 2.02 -18.63
C ASN A 392 -18.94 0.65 -19.26
N MET A 393 -17.76 0.44 -19.84
CA MET A 393 -17.41 -0.86 -20.43
C MET A 393 -17.04 -1.90 -19.37
N HIS A 394 -16.60 -1.44 -18.20
CA HIS A 394 -16.14 -2.31 -17.11
C HIS A 394 -17.06 -2.19 -15.91
N GLN A 395 -17.13 -3.26 -15.12
CA GLN A 395 -17.93 -3.30 -13.91
C GLN A 395 -17.42 -2.24 -12.93
N LEU A 396 -18.29 -1.30 -12.56
CA LEU A 396 -18.02 -0.37 -11.46
C LEU A 396 -17.91 -1.16 -10.16
N MET A 397 -16.87 -0.92 -9.39
CA MET A 397 -16.53 -1.65 -8.18
C MET A 397 -16.56 -0.70 -6.99
N GLY A 398 -17.64 -0.74 -6.20
CA GLY A 398 -17.73 0.04 -4.98
C GLY A 398 -17.65 1.56 -5.22
N SER A 399 -16.51 2.20 -4.91
CA SER A 399 -16.28 3.64 -5.11
C SER A 399 -16.45 4.08 -6.57
N PHE A 400 -16.96 5.30 -6.77
CA PHE A 400 -17.37 5.84 -8.08
C PHE A 400 -16.25 5.90 -9.15
N TRP A 401 -14.99 5.77 -8.74
CA TRP A 401 -13.82 5.84 -9.61
C TRP A 401 -13.19 4.47 -9.92
N GLN A 402 -13.57 3.40 -9.21
CA GLN A 402 -12.93 2.08 -9.34
C GLN A 402 -13.68 1.17 -10.31
N PHE A 403 -12.97 0.62 -11.29
CA PHE A 403 -13.50 -0.37 -12.23
C PHE A 403 -12.60 -1.59 -12.24
N LEU A 404 -13.21 -2.78 -12.35
CA LEU A 404 -12.44 -4.01 -12.43
C LEU A 404 -11.78 -4.13 -13.81
N TYR A 405 -10.45 -3.93 -13.87
CA TYR A 405 -9.64 -4.17 -15.07
C TYR A 405 -8.29 -4.79 -14.70
N PRO A 406 -8.24 -6.11 -14.45
CA PRO A 406 -7.04 -6.78 -13.97
C PRO A 406 -5.94 -6.89 -15.03
N ASP A 407 -6.31 -6.92 -16.32
CA ASP A 407 -5.35 -6.88 -17.43
C ASP A 407 -4.49 -5.60 -17.44
N GLY A 408 -5.02 -4.48 -16.96
CA GLY A 408 -4.26 -3.23 -16.85
C GLY A 408 -3.10 -3.37 -15.86
N LEU A 409 -3.29 -4.12 -14.76
CA LEU A 409 -2.20 -4.41 -13.83
C LEU A 409 -1.12 -5.26 -14.50
N ARG A 410 -1.52 -6.29 -15.26
CA ARG A 410 -0.57 -7.13 -16.01
C ARG A 410 0.23 -6.29 -17.00
N LEU A 411 -0.43 -5.48 -17.82
CA LEU A 411 0.22 -4.61 -18.80
C LEU A 411 1.14 -3.58 -18.15
N LEU A 412 0.74 -3.01 -17.02
CA LEU A 412 1.58 -2.11 -16.24
C LEU A 412 2.82 -2.79 -15.69
N LEU A 413 2.69 -4.02 -15.19
CA LEU A 413 3.83 -4.83 -14.73
C LEU A 413 4.82 -5.15 -15.85
N GLU A 414 4.30 -5.53 -17.02
CA GLU A 414 5.11 -5.74 -18.24
C GLU A 414 5.83 -4.46 -18.64
N TYR A 415 5.10 -3.35 -18.75
CA TYR A 415 5.64 -2.02 -19.08
C TYR A 415 6.72 -1.58 -18.09
N THR A 416 6.52 -1.84 -16.80
CA THR A 416 7.47 -1.49 -15.75
C THR A 416 8.79 -2.23 -15.95
N LYS A 417 8.75 -3.53 -16.23
CA LYS A 417 9.94 -4.33 -16.51
C LYS A 417 10.65 -3.87 -17.78
N GLU A 418 9.90 -3.62 -18.84
CA GLU A 418 10.44 -3.21 -20.14
C GLU A 418 11.07 -1.81 -20.09
N THR A 419 10.46 -0.88 -19.35
CA THR A 419 10.85 0.53 -19.32
C THR A 419 11.86 0.85 -18.22
N TYR A 420 11.79 0.21 -17.06
CA TYR A 420 12.61 0.55 -15.88
C TYR A 420 13.53 -0.59 -15.45
N GLY A 421 13.53 -1.71 -16.17
CA GLY A 421 14.38 -2.86 -15.89
C GLY A 421 13.72 -3.91 -14.99
N ASP A 422 14.39 -5.05 -14.88
CA ASP A 422 13.87 -6.25 -14.22
C ASP A 422 14.14 -6.25 -12.71
N HIS A 423 13.55 -5.26 -12.02
CA HIS A 423 13.59 -5.08 -10.56
C HIS A 423 12.52 -5.93 -9.84
N ASP A 424 12.74 -6.17 -8.55
CA ASP A 424 11.69 -6.72 -7.70
C ASP A 424 10.53 -5.71 -7.59
N ILE A 425 9.30 -6.18 -7.83
CA ILE A 425 8.07 -5.38 -7.74
C ILE A 425 7.20 -5.94 -6.62
N TYR A 426 6.63 -5.07 -5.80
CA TYR A 426 5.62 -5.42 -4.81
C TYR A 426 4.33 -4.66 -5.12
N ILE A 427 3.21 -5.37 -5.19
CA ILE A 427 1.89 -4.70 -5.24
C ILE A 427 1.57 -4.24 -3.83
N THR A 428 1.97 -3.00 -3.50
CA THR A 428 1.93 -2.45 -2.14
C THR A 428 0.55 -2.00 -1.71
N GLU A 429 -0.35 -1.77 -2.67
CA GLU A 429 -1.78 -1.64 -2.48
C GLU A 429 -2.54 -2.15 -3.70
N ASN A 430 -3.59 -2.90 -3.42
CA ASN A 430 -4.67 -3.21 -4.34
C ASN A 430 -5.91 -3.42 -3.48
N GLY A 431 -7.06 -2.88 -3.88
CA GLY A 431 -8.22 -2.83 -2.99
C GLY A 431 -9.48 -2.33 -3.68
N MET A 432 -10.59 -2.42 -2.97
CA MET A 432 -11.87 -1.89 -3.41
C MET A 432 -12.51 -1.15 -2.25
N GLY A 433 -12.90 0.10 -2.45
CA GLY A 433 -13.64 0.90 -1.48
C GLY A 433 -15.13 0.63 -1.63
N THR A 434 -15.82 0.36 -0.53
CA THR A 434 -17.29 0.22 -0.50
C THR A 434 -17.89 1.42 0.19
N GLN A 435 -18.89 2.06 -0.41
CA GLN A 435 -19.58 3.16 0.24
C GLN A 435 -20.28 2.69 1.52
N GLU A 436 -20.17 3.47 2.59
CA GLU A 436 -20.86 3.19 3.83
C GLU A 436 -22.37 3.34 3.64
N ASP A 437 -23.11 2.35 4.14
CA ASP A 437 -24.56 2.41 4.24
C ASP A 437 -24.99 2.07 5.68
N PRO A 438 -25.36 3.09 6.48
CA PRO A 438 -25.72 2.89 7.88
C PRO A 438 -27.03 2.10 8.07
N LYS A 439 -27.75 1.76 6.99
CA LYS A 439 -28.96 0.94 7.05
C LYS A 439 -28.65 -0.56 7.04
N LEU A 440 -27.45 -0.95 6.62
CA LEU A 440 -27.06 -2.35 6.58
C LEU A 440 -26.89 -2.90 7.99
N THR A 441 -27.35 -4.12 8.21
CA THR A 441 -26.96 -4.90 9.38
C THR A 441 -25.46 -5.22 9.31
N LEU A 442 -24.85 -5.56 10.45
CA LEU A 442 -23.45 -5.98 10.48
C LEU A 442 -23.18 -7.16 9.55
N ALA A 443 -24.11 -8.11 9.41
CA ALA A 443 -23.98 -9.24 8.51
C ALA A 443 -23.93 -8.80 7.04
N GLU A 444 -24.82 -7.89 6.63
CA GLU A 444 -24.86 -7.36 5.27
C GLU A 444 -23.62 -6.50 4.95
N ALA A 445 -23.20 -5.65 5.88
CA ALA A 445 -22.00 -4.82 5.72
C ALA A 445 -20.70 -5.65 5.58
N ARG A 446 -20.68 -6.87 6.13
CA ARG A 446 -19.58 -7.84 6.02
C ARG A 446 -19.61 -8.67 4.74
N ALA A 447 -20.72 -8.70 4.01
CA ALA A 447 -20.93 -9.54 2.84
C ALA A 447 -20.32 -8.94 1.54
N ASP A 448 -19.01 -8.68 1.56
CA ASP A 448 -18.28 -7.95 0.52
C ASP A 448 -17.71 -8.83 -0.61
N THR A 449 -18.52 -9.72 -1.17
CA THR A 449 -18.08 -10.71 -2.17
C THR A 449 -17.48 -10.11 -3.45
N MET A 450 -17.85 -8.89 -3.80
CA MET A 450 -17.22 -8.15 -4.90
C MET A 450 -15.73 -7.89 -4.67
N ARG A 451 -15.30 -7.67 -3.42
CA ARG A 451 -13.90 -7.48 -3.05
C ARG A 451 -13.10 -8.79 -3.24
N VAL A 452 -13.71 -9.94 -2.96
CA VAL A 452 -13.11 -11.26 -3.26
C VAL A 452 -12.85 -11.41 -4.75
N ASN A 453 -13.85 -11.11 -5.59
CA ASN A 453 -13.71 -11.19 -7.04
C ASN A 453 -12.62 -10.23 -7.56
N PHE A 454 -12.57 -9.01 -7.00
CA PHE A 454 -11.55 -8.02 -7.32
C PHE A 454 -10.14 -8.54 -7.05
N TYR A 455 -9.87 -9.08 -5.85
CA TYR A 455 -8.56 -9.63 -5.51
C TYR A 455 -8.21 -10.85 -6.35
N ASN A 456 -9.12 -11.80 -6.50
CA ASN A 456 -8.86 -13.01 -7.26
C ASN A 456 -8.50 -12.70 -8.73
N ALA A 457 -9.19 -11.75 -9.34
CA ALA A 457 -8.91 -11.31 -10.71
C ALA A 457 -7.53 -10.65 -10.85
N HIS A 458 -7.15 -9.74 -9.96
CA HIS A 458 -5.82 -9.10 -10.01
C HIS A 458 -4.70 -10.09 -9.70
N LEU A 459 -4.89 -11.00 -8.75
CA LEU A 459 -3.93 -12.08 -8.45
C LEU A 459 -3.72 -13.01 -9.64
N ALA A 460 -4.78 -13.31 -10.41
CA ALA A 460 -4.66 -14.06 -11.66
C ALA A 460 -3.76 -13.34 -12.67
N SER A 461 -3.99 -12.04 -12.90
CA SER A 461 -3.21 -11.22 -13.82
C SER A 461 -1.76 -11.01 -13.38
N ILE A 462 -1.50 -10.87 -12.07
CA ILE A 462 -0.13 -10.86 -11.51
C ILE A 462 0.56 -12.18 -11.83
N ARG A 463 -0.08 -13.32 -11.53
CA ARG A 463 0.50 -14.63 -11.81
C ARG A 463 0.76 -14.83 -13.30
N GLN A 464 -0.12 -14.32 -14.17
CA GLN A 464 0.07 -14.37 -15.61
C GLN A 464 1.31 -13.57 -16.03
N ALA A 465 1.49 -12.32 -15.56
CA ALA A 465 2.70 -11.53 -15.82
C ALA A 465 3.98 -12.27 -15.38
N MET A 466 3.93 -12.93 -14.21
CA MET A 466 5.07 -13.68 -13.69
C MET A 466 5.42 -14.90 -14.55
N ILE A 467 4.45 -15.60 -15.12
CA ILE A 467 4.67 -16.82 -15.90
C ILE A 467 5.00 -16.51 -17.35
N GLU A 468 4.25 -15.64 -17.99
CA GLU A 468 4.36 -15.39 -19.44
C GLU A 468 5.47 -14.41 -19.78
N LYS A 469 5.77 -13.48 -18.85
CA LYS A 469 6.68 -12.36 -19.08
C LYS A 469 7.82 -12.31 -18.06
N GLU A 470 7.87 -13.28 -17.17
CA GLU A 470 8.91 -13.43 -16.14
C GLU A 470 9.09 -12.14 -15.31
N VAL A 471 8.01 -11.41 -15.04
CA VAL A 471 8.07 -10.20 -14.19
C VAL A 471 8.32 -10.61 -12.74
N LYS A 472 9.28 -9.96 -12.07
CA LYS A 472 9.67 -10.26 -10.68
C LYS A 472 8.71 -9.66 -9.65
N VAL A 473 7.45 -10.07 -9.67
CA VAL A 473 6.51 -9.71 -8.60
C VAL A 473 6.78 -10.57 -7.37
N ARG A 474 7.01 -9.92 -6.22
CA ARG A 474 7.45 -10.54 -4.97
C ARG A 474 6.40 -10.55 -3.86
N GLY A 475 5.37 -9.73 -3.98
CA GLY A 475 4.29 -9.72 -2.99
C GLY A 475 3.06 -8.97 -3.40
N PHE A 476 1.99 -9.23 -2.66
CA PHE A 476 0.67 -8.63 -2.80
C PHE A 476 0.16 -8.17 -1.42
N PHE A 477 -0.22 -6.89 -1.35
CA PHE A 477 -0.65 -6.23 -0.14
C PHE A 477 -2.08 -5.72 -0.34
N ALA A 478 -3.02 -6.36 0.35
CA ALA A 478 -4.41 -5.96 0.31
C ALA A 478 -4.59 -4.60 1.00
N TRP A 479 -5.06 -3.60 0.24
CA TRP A 479 -5.56 -2.34 0.75
C TRP A 479 -7.06 -2.49 1.07
N SER A 480 -7.47 -2.59 2.32
CA SER A 480 -6.69 -2.36 3.55
C SER A 480 -6.96 -3.42 4.62
N TYR A 481 -6.15 -3.43 5.69
CA TYR A 481 -6.34 -4.38 6.80
C TYR A 481 -7.72 -4.21 7.44
N ALA A 482 -8.12 -2.96 7.68
CA ALA A 482 -9.36 -2.58 8.32
C ALA A 482 -9.92 -1.29 7.71
N ASP A 483 -11.24 -1.13 7.81
CA ASP A 483 -11.90 0.12 7.46
C ASP A 483 -11.28 1.26 8.27
N ASN A 484 -11.03 2.39 7.62
CA ASN A 484 -10.19 3.46 8.15
C ASN A 484 -10.67 4.82 7.65
N TYR A 485 -9.98 5.89 8.05
CA TYR A 485 -10.27 7.25 7.59
C TYR A 485 -9.75 7.44 6.15
N GLU A 486 -10.65 7.46 5.17
CA GLU A 486 -10.33 7.56 3.74
C GLU A 486 -10.24 9.02 3.29
N TRP A 487 -9.31 9.77 3.90
CA TRP A 487 -8.93 11.11 3.44
C TRP A 487 -10.14 12.07 3.35
N ASN A 488 -10.35 12.71 2.18
CA ASN A 488 -11.48 13.62 1.94
C ASN A 488 -12.84 12.91 1.89
N ASP A 489 -12.88 11.57 1.81
CA ASP A 489 -14.12 10.79 1.89
C ASP A 489 -14.48 10.45 3.36
N GLY A 490 -13.59 10.74 4.32
CA GLY A 490 -13.82 10.48 5.74
C GLY A 490 -14.06 9.00 6.02
N TYR A 491 -15.09 8.68 6.79
CA TYR A 491 -15.51 7.31 7.07
C TYR A 491 -16.62 6.81 6.13
N SER A 492 -16.96 7.58 5.09
CA SER A 492 -18.01 7.23 4.13
C SER A 492 -17.59 6.17 3.11
N VAL A 493 -16.31 5.81 3.06
CA VAL A 493 -15.76 4.77 2.19
C VAL A 493 -14.96 3.76 3.04
N ARG A 494 -15.18 2.48 2.77
CA ARG A 494 -14.65 1.34 3.54
C ARG A 494 -13.78 0.45 2.67
N PHE A 495 -12.47 0.43 2.90
CA PHE A 495 -11.51 -0.40 2.14
C PHE A 495 -11.12 -1.72 2.84
N GLY A 496 -11.45 -1.88 4.11
CA GLY A 496 -10.90 -2.93 4.96
C GLY A 496 -11.36 -4.32 4.60
N LEU A 497 -10.44 -5.28 4.76
CA LEU A 497 -10.74 -6.70 4.95
C LEU A 497 -11.56 -6.91 6.25
N ASN A 498 -11.27 -6.12 7.28
CA ASN A 498 -12.02 -6.11 8.53
C ASN A 498 -12.95 -4.89 8.58
N TYR A 499 -14.23 -5.13 8.82
CA TYR A 499 -15.20 -4.08 9.14
C TYR A 499 -14.88 -3.49 10.51
N VAL A 500 -14.89 -2.16 10.61
CA VAL A 500 -14.76 -1.45 11.88
C VAL A 500 -16.09 -0.79 12.22
N ASN A 501 -16.67 -1.16 13.36
CA ASN A 501 -17.80 -0.42 13.91
C ASN A 501 -17.26 0.88 14.52
N TYR A 502 -17.49 2.02 13.87
CA TYR A 502 -16.94 3.30 14.32
C TYR A 502 -17.52 3.82 15.65
N THR A 503 -18.51 3.13 16.24
CA THR A 503 -19.06 3.46 17.55
C THR A 503 -18.21 2.91 18.70
N ASP A 504 -17.82 1.64 18.63
CA ASP A 504 -17.07 0.95 19.69
C ASP A 504 -15.67 0.47 19.24
N LEU A 505 -15.34 0.75 17.98
CA LEU A 505 -14.12 0.39 17.28
C LEU A 505 -13.87 -1.13 17.23
N SER A 506 -14.90 -1.96 17.35
CA SER A 506 -14.75 -3.41 17.20
C SER A 506 -14.42 -3.80 15.75
N ARG A 507 -13.51 -4.76 15.59
CA ARG A 507 -13.12 -5.32 14.29
C ARG A 507 -13.88 -6.63 14.01
N HIS A 508 -14.53 -6.70 12.85
CA HIS A 508 -15.27 -7.88 12.37
C HIS A 508 -14.77 -8.31 10.99
N PRO A 509 -14.34 -9.57 10.79
CA PRO A 509 -13.85 -10.02 9.49
C PRO A 509 -14.99 -10.00 8.46
N LYS A 510 -14.76 -9.38 7.31
CA LYS A 510 -15.66 -9.47 6.15
C LYS A 510 -15.46 -10.80 5.41
N HIS A 511 -16.32 -11.09 4.44
CA HIS A 511 -16.17 -12.29 3.61
C HIS A 511 -14.82 -12.31 2.90
N SER A 512 -14.32 -11.16 2.46
CA SER A 512 -12.98 -11.02 1.88
C SER A 512 -11.85 -11.34 2.85
N ALA A 513 -11.95 -10.98 4.14
CA ALA A 513 -10.96 -11.40 5.15
C ALA A 513 -10.92 -12.93 5.30
N CYS A 514 -12.08 -13.57 5.34
CA CYS A 514 -12.16 -15.03 5.46
C CYS A 514 -11.66 -15.74 4.21
N TRP A 515 -12.02 -15.24 3.02
CA TRP A 515 -11.45 -15.72 1.76
C TRP A 515 -9.92 -15.55 1.74
N TYR A 516 -9.39 -14.37 2.09
CA TYR A 516 -7.96 -14.10 2.06
C TYR A 516 -7.18 -14.93 3.08
N THR A 517 -7.77 -15.18 4.26
CA THR A 517 -7.23 -16.09 5.29
C THR A 517 -7.06 -17.51 4.74
N ASN A 518 -8.05 -18.01 4.03
CA ASN A 518 -8.01 -19.33 3.39
C ASN A 518 -7.05 -19.36 2.20
N PHE A 519 -7.05 -18.30 1.39
CA PHE A 519 -6.14 -18.14 0.25
C PHE A 519 -4.67 -18.17 0.70
N CYS A 520 -4.36 -17.48 1.80
CA CYS A 520 -3.00 -17.38 2.37
C CYS A 520 -2.59 -18.60 3.22
N ARG A 521 -3.49 -19.56 3.43
CA ARG A 521 -3.23 -20.71 4.28
C ARG A 521 -1.99 -21.48 3.80
N ARG A 522 -1.05 -21.68 4.71
CA ARG A 522 0.13 -22.51 4.47
C ARG A 522 -0.29 -23.98 4.59
N ASP A 523 0.30 -24.83 3.75
CA ASP A 523 0.08 -26.27 3.89
C ASP A 523 0.58 -26.77 5.23
N PRO A 524 -0.06 -27.79 5.82
CA PRO A 524 0.59 -28.53 6.88
C PRO A 524 1.94 -29.06 6.36
N PRO A 525 3.00 -29.04 7.19
CA PRO A 525 4.24 -29.74 6.84
C PRO A 525 3.89 -31.15 6.38
N ARG A 526 4.43 -31.59 5.24
CA ARG A 526 4.31 -33.01 4.87
C ARG A 526 4.93 -33.80 6.02
N GLU A 527 4.14 -34.59 6.73
CA GLU A 527 4.70 -35.76 7.40
C GLU A 527 5.35 -36.59 6.30
N ASP A 528 6.66 -36.78 6.38
CA ASP A 528 7.37 -37.79 5.59
C ASP A 528 6.87 -39.17 6.03
N ASN A 529 5.67 -39.54 5.58
CA ASN A 529 5.16 -40.90 5.62
C ASN A 529 5.80 -41.68 4.48
N ASN A 530 7.11 -41.92 4.60
CA ASN A 530 7.82 -42.94 3.84
C ASN A 530 8.77 -43.68 4.77
N LEU A 531 8.22 -44.55 5.62
CA LEU A 531 8.87 -45.80 6.07
C LEU A 531 7.90 -46.65 6.90
N LYS A 532 6.86 -47.17 6.24
CA LYS A 532 6.17 -48.41 6.65
C LYS A 532 5.28 -48.84 5.49
N MET A 533 5.85 -49.66 4.62
CA MET A 533 5.21 -50.72 3.83
C MET A 533 6.21 -51.11 2.73
N ILE A 534 7.02 -52.15 3.01
CA ILE A 534 7.35 -53.30 2.16
C ILE A 534 8.39 -54.12 2.95
N THR A 535 7.91 -54.94 3.87
CA THR A 535 8.51 -56.24 4.21
C THR A 535 7.35 -57.19 4.51
N ALA A 536 6.58 -57.51 3.47
CA ALA A 536 5.78 -58.73 3.44
C ALA A 536 6.43 -59.61 2.37
N GLY A 537 7.22 -60.58 2.82
CA GLY A 537 7.81 -61.59 1.94
C GLY A 537 6.72 -62.45 1.31
N PRO A 538 6.86 -62.85 0.04
CA PRO A 538 5.98 -63.84 -0.55
C PRO A 538 6.46 -65.25 -0.16
N ALA A 539 5.57 -66.01 0.46
CA ALA A 539 5.70 -67.45 0.57
C ALA A 539 5.53 -68.10 -0.82
N SER A 540 6.58 -68.81 -1.23
CA SER A 540 6.66 -69.93 -2.19
C SER A 540 5.55 -70.13 -3.23
N ALA A 541 5.93 -70.16 -4.52
CA ALA A 541 5.90 -71.39 -5.33
C ALA A 541 6.50 -71.18 -6.74
N ALA A 542 7.51 -72.00 -7.03
CA ALA A 542 7.92 -72.60 -8.31
C ALA A 542 7.63 -71.88 -9.66
N GLY A 543 8.70 -71.72 -10.45
CA GLY A 543 8.66 -72.11 -11.87
C GLY A 543 9.14 -71.09 -12.90
N GLY A 544 10.39 -71.23 -13.35
CA GLY A 544 10.67 -71.29 -14.78
C GLY A 544 10.91 -70.01 -15.60
N ARG A 545 12.20 -69.76 -15.84
CA ARG A 545 12.83 -69.44 -17.15
C ARG A 545 12.55 -68.11 -17.88
N LYS A 546 13.69 -67.46 -18.17
CA LYS A 546 14.10 -66.76 -19.44
C LYS A 546 13.33 -65.47 -19.75
N SER A 547 13.90 -64.40 -20.32
CA SER A 547 15.26 -64.06 -20.74
C SER A 547 15.19 -62.64 -21.33
N LEU A 548 16.28 -61.88 -21.16
CA LEU A 548 16.91 -61.04 -22.20
C LEU A 548 16.24 -59.72 -22.67
N LEU A 549 17.02 -58.65 -22.41
CA LEU A 549 17.40 -57.57 -23.36
C LEU A 549 16.31 -56.55 -23.73
N ARG A 550 16.59 -55.29 -24.06
CA ARG A 550 17.75 -54.39 -24.04
C ARG A 550 17.15 -53.00 -24.29
N ARG A 551 17.74 -51.94 -23.74
CA ARG A 551 17.62 -50.56 -24.26
C ARG A 551 18.26 -50.46 -25.66
N PRO A 552 17.86 -49.50 -26.50
CA PRO A 552 18.53 -48.19 -26.56
C PRO A 552 17.49 -47.03 -26.70
N ALA A 553 17.67 -45.83 -26.14
CA ALA A 553 18.62 -44.75 -26.45
C ALA A 553 18.58 -44.25 -27.92
N ALA A 554 18.01 -43.06 -28.14
CA ALA A 554 18.69 -41.86 -28.66
C ALA A 554 17.76 -40.95 -29.51
N THR A 555 17.85 -39.64 -29.24
CA THR A 555 17.79 -38.47 -30.17
C THR A 555 16.69 -38.38 -31.23
N VAL A 556 15.92 -37.28 -31.23
CA VAL A 556 16.23 -35.99 -31.89
C VAL A 556 15.73 -34.87 -31.00
#